data_AF-A0A2T2QX85-F1
#
_entry.id   AF-A0A2T2QX85-F1
#
_cell.length_a   1.000
_cell.length_b   1.000
_cell.length_c   1.000
_cell.angle_alpha   90.00
_cell.angle_beta   90.00
_cell.angle_gamma   90.00
#
_symmetry.space_group_name_H-M   'P 1'
#
loop_
_entity.id
_entity.type
_entity.pdbx_description
1 polymer ?
#
loop_
_entity_poly.entity_id
_entity_poly.type
_entity_poly.pdbx_seq_one_letter_code
_entity_poly.pdbx_strand_id
1 'polypeptide(L)'
;MKQKSPWVAAVLNLLLPGAGYIYAGTRIRFGVILIAAMVLVLFGPKPEYNQSVDTQTAVTDPSGIVVAVAGIMVSIGFAYDAYCDVKRSNDSHDQNRPIKPKSDA
;
A
#
# COMPACT_ATOMS: atom_id res chain seq x y z
N MET A 1 -17.66 -12.73 8.29
CA MET A 1 -17.48 -11.58 7.37
C MET A 1 -17.22 -12.15 5.97
N LYS A 2 -17.69 -11.53 4.90
CA LYS A 2 -17.51 -12.05 3.52
C LYS A 2 -16.01 -12.07 3.17
N GLN A 3 -15.53 -13.16 2.52
CA GLN A 3 -14.16 -13.21 2.02
C GLN A 3 -13.90 -12.05 1.06
N LYS A 4 -12.76 -11.39 1.23
CA LYS A 4 -12.36 -10.22 0.43
C LYS A 4 -11.38 -10.65 -0.66
N SER A 5 -11.31 -9.91 -1.76
CA SER A 5 -10.39 -10.25 -2.86
C SER A 5 -8.98 -9.72 -2.54
N PRO A 6 -7.94 -10.57 -2.48
CA PRO A 6 -6.57 -10.13 -2.25
C PRO A 6 -6.05 -9.17 -3.34
N TRP A 7 -6.43 -9.41 -4.60
CA TRP A 7 -6.04 -8.56 -5.72
C TRP A 7 -6.66 -7.16 -5.66
N VAL A 8 -7.87 -7.04 -5.15
CA VAL A 8 -8.50 -5.73 -4.92
C VAL A 8 -7.69 -4.94 -3.89
N ALA A 9 -7.23 -5.58 -2.81
CA ALA A 9 -6.38 -4.93 -1.81
C ALA A 9 -5.06 -4.44 -2.42
N ALA A 10 -4.43 -5.25 -3.29
CA ALA A 10 -3.18 -4.91 -3.96
C ALA A 10 -3.32 -3.69 -4.87
N VAL A 11 -4.30 -3.72 -5.77
CA VAL A 11 -4.56 -2.62 -6.73
C VAL A 11 -4.92 -1.34 -5.97
N LEU A 12 -5.73 -1.46 -4.92
CA LEU A 12 -6.13 -0.30 -4.12
C LEU A 12 -4.92 0.35 -3.43
N ASN A 13 -3.96 -0.44 -2.93
CA ASN A 13 -2.71 0.09 -2.36
C ASN A 13 -1.74 0.64 -3.41
N LEU A 14 -1.78 0.13 -4.64
CA LEU A 14 -0.98 0.66 -5.75
C LEU A 14 -1.48 2.05 -6.21
N LEU A 15 -2.80 2.25 -6.23
CA LEU A 15 -3.42 3.52 -6.59
C LEU A 15 -3.35 4.54 -5.45
N LEU A 16 -3.58 4.10 -4.22
CA LEU A 16 -3.57 4.94 -3.03
C LEU A 16 -2.92 4.18 -1.86
N PRO A 17 -1.61 4.38 -1.62
CA PRO A 17 -0.91 3.79 -0.49
C PRO A 17 -1.68 3.95 0.82
N GLY A 18 -1.99 2.83 1.46
CA GLY A 18 -2.77 2.75 2.70
C GLY A 18 -4.21 2.25 2.51
N ALA A 19 -4.83 2.50 1.36
CA ALA A 19 -6.23 2.13 1.12
C ALA A 19 -6.45 0.61 1.04
N GLY A 20 -5.46 -0.15 0.56
CA GLY A 20 -5.50 -1.62 0.56
C GLY A 20 -5.61 -2.21 1.97
N TYR A 21 -4.96 -1.61 2.96
CA TYR A 21 -5.03 -2.05 4.36
C TYR A 21 -6.36 -1.69 5.03
N ILE A 22 -6.96 -0.55 4.66
CA ILE A 22 -8.31 -0.18 5.10
C ILE A 22 -9.32 -1.18 4.52
N TYR A 23 -9.18 -1.50 3.22
CA TYR A 23 -10.00 -2.52 2.59
C TYR A 23 -9.84 -3.88 3.25
N ALA A 24 -8.61 -4.30 3.58
CA ALA A 24 -8.37 -5.56 4.30
C ALA A 24 -9.11 -5.59 5.64
N GLY A 25 -8.99 -4.51 6.42
CA GLY A 25 -9.65 -4.34 7.72
C GLY A 25 -8.84 -4.85 8.91
N THR A 26 -7.76 -5.59 8.69
CA THR A 26 -6.85 -6.10 9.73
C THR A 26 -5.89 -5.01 10.23
N ARG A 27 -5.36 -4.18 9.33
CA ARG A 27 -4.34 -3.16 9.63
C ARG A 27 -4.81 -1.73 9.30
N ILE A 28 -6.04 -1.39 9.69
CA ILE A 28 -6.65 -0.09 9.36
C ILE A 28 -5.79 1.09 9.83
N ARG A 29 -5.26 1.05 11.06
CA ARG A 29 -4.41 2.13 11.62
C ARG A 29 -3.19 2.38 10.75
N PHE A 30 -2.54 1.32 10.27
CA PHE A 30 -1.39 1.42 9.38
C PHE A 30 -1.79 2.06 8.04
N GLY A 31 -2.94 1.65 7.48
CA GLY A 31 -3.49 2.26 6.28
C GLY A 31 -3.74 3.76 6.41
N VAL A 32 -4.34 4.20 7.52
CA VAL A 32 -4.60 5.63 7.78
C VAL A 32 -3.30 6.42 7.89
N ILE A 33 -2.28 5.88 8.57
CA ILE A 33 -0.96 6.52 8.69
C ILE A 33 -0.30 6.67 7.32
N LEU A 34 -0.37 5.66 6.46
CA LEU A 34 0.17 5.73 5.09
C LEU A 34 -0.50 6.82 4.26
N ILE A 35 -1.83 6.93 4.33
CA ILE A 35 -2.56 7.98 3.64
C ILE A 35 -2.16 9.36 4.18
N ALA A 36 -2.07 9.52 5.50
CA ALA A 36 -1.63 10.77 6.11
C ALA A 36 -0.20 11.14 5.70
N ALA A 37 0.72 10.17 5.66
CA ALA A 37 2.09 10.37 5.19
C ALA A 37 2.12 10.80 3.72
N MET A 38 1.33 10.16 2.86
CA MET A 38 1.21 10.56 1.45
C MET A 38 0.68 11.99 1.30
N VAL A 39 -0.34 12.36 2.07
CA VAL A 39 -0.87 13.74 2.08
C VAL A 39 0.19 14.74 2.52
N LEU A 40 0.97 14.42 3.56
CA LEU A 40 2.07 15.27 4.01
C LEU A 40 3.19 15.40 2.96
N VAL A 41 3.50 14.34 2.21
CA VAL A 41 4.49 14.40 1.13
C VAL A 41 4.01 15.27 -0.04
N LEU A 42 2.72 15.21 -0.38
CA LEU A 42 2.15 15.94 -1.51
C LEU A 42 1.81 17.41 -1.19
N PHE A 43 1.31 17.67 0.01
CA PHE A 43 0.74 18.96 0.41
C PHE A 43 1.42 19.58 1.63
N GLY A 44 2.37 18.89 2.25
CA GLY A 44 3.12 19.43 3.37
C GLY A 44 3.98 20.63 2.96
N PRO A 45 4.42 21.44 3.94
CA PRO A 45 5.32 22.54 3.69
C PRO A 45 6.58 22.00 3.02
N LYS A 46 6.89 22.50 1.83
CA LYS A 46 8.17 22.20 1.19
C LYS A 46 9.24 22.96 1.97
N PRO A 47 10.33 22.31 2.38
CA PRO A 47 11.44 23.03 2.98
C PRO A 47 11.91 24.07 1.97
N GLU A 48 11.91 25.34 2.38
CA GLU A 48 12.51 26.43 1.64
C GLU A 48 14.02 26.20 1.65
N TYR A 49 14.50 25.47 0.64
CA TYR A 49 15.92 25.29 0.42
C TYR A 49 16.40 26.58 -0.24
N ASN A 50 17.21 27.37 0.47
CA ASN A 50 17.86 28.57 -0.07
C ASN A 50 18.86 28.15 -1.16
N GLN A 51 18.36 27.85 -2.35
CA GLN A 51 19.15 27.32 -3.45
C GLN A 51 19.19 28.37 -4.54
N SER A 52 20.30 29.11 -4.62
CA SER A 52 20.71 29.79 -5.84
C SER A 52 21.07 28.71 -6.86
N VAL A 53 20.12 28.30 -7.70
CA VAL A 53 20.34 27.28 -8.75
C VAL A 53 20.42 27.97 -10.10
N ASP A 54 21.63 27.99 -10.65
CA ASP A 54 21.89 28.28 -12.06
C ASP A 54 21.10 27.30 -12.94
N THR A 55 20.34 27.87 -13.87
CA THR A 55 19.39 27.19 -14.74
C THR A 55 20.11 26.46 -15.87
N GLN A 56 20.94 25.44 -15.59
CA GLN A 56 21.60 24.67 -16.65
C GLN A 56 22.19 23.29 -16.26
N THR A 57 21.52 22.46 -15.48
CA THR A 57 21.95 21.04 -15.26
C THR A 57 20.80 20.03 -15.18
N ALA A 58 19.60 20.37 -15.67
CA ALA A 58 18.39 19.59 -15.44
C ALA A 58 18.23 18.28 -16.27
N VAL A 59 19.27 17.73 -16.88
CA VAL A 59 19.14 16.52 -17.73
C VAL A 59 20.06 15.36 -17.32
N THR A 60 20.97 15.53 -16.35
CA THR A 60 21.93 14.47 -15.96
C THR A 60 22.11 14.32 -14.46
N ASP A 61 21.08 14.54 -13.65
CA ASP A 61 21.11 14.20 -12.22
C ASP A 61 20.56 12.78 -12.00
N PRO A 62 21.43 11.76 -11.84
CA PRO A 62 20.99 10.36 -11.62
C PRO A 62 20.13 10.16 -10.36
N SER A 63 20.07 11.14 -9.46
CA SER A 63 19.25 11.11 -8.25
C SER A 63 17.75 10.99 -8.54
N GLY A 64 17.24 11.64 -9.60
CA GLY A 64 15.82 11.60 -9.94
C GLY A 64 15.34 10.21 -10.36
N ILE A 65 16.12 9.51 -11.19
CA ILE A 65 15.81 8.14 -11.65
C ILE A 65 15.85 7.16 -10.47
N VAL A 66 16.86 7.27 -9.60
CA VAL A 66 16.99 6.40 -8.43
C VAL A 66 15.78 6.56 -7.49
N VAL A 67 15.35 7.80 -7.23
CA VAL A 67 14.17 8.07 -6.40
C VAL A 67 12.90 7.52 -7.05
N ALA A 68 12.73 7.67 -8.36
CA ALA A 68 11.57 7.13 -9.07
C ALA A 68 11.53 5.60 -9.01
N VAL A 69 12.65 4.91 -9.25
CA VAL A 69 12.75 3.44 -9.14
C VAL A 69 12.48 2.97 -7.72
N ALA A 70 13.06 3.63 -6.72
CA ALA A 70 12.80 3.31 -5.31
C ALA A 70 11.32 3.48 -4.97
N GLY A 71 10.67 4.56 -5.44
CA GLY A 71 9.25 4.81 -5.25
C GLY A 71 8.37 3.71 -5.86
N ILE A 72 8.70 3.24 -7.06
CA ILE A 72 7.99 2.11 -7.71
C ILE A 72 8.15 0.83 -6.88
N MET A 73 9.37 0.51 -6.44
CA MET A 73 9.64 -0.69 -5.65
C MET A 73 8.88 -0.68 -4.32
N VAL A 74 8.87 0.46 -3.62
CA VAL A 74 8.12 0.65 -2.37
C VAL A 74 6.61 0.49 -2.62
N SER A 75 6.09 1.06 -3.70
CA SER A 75 4.66 0.96 -4.06
C SER A 75 4.24 -0.49 -4.33
N ILE A 76 5.06 -1.25 -5.07
CA ILE A 76 4.84 -2.67 -5.31
C ILE A 76 4.91 -3.46 -3.99
N GLY A 77 5.88 -3.14 -3.12
CA GLY A 77 6.01 -3.77 -1.81
C GLY A 77 4.76 -3.61 -0.94
N PHE A 78 4.21 -2.40 -0.87
CA PHE A 78 2.96 -2.16 -0.14
C PHE A 78 1.75 -2.84 -0.79
N ALA A 79 1.67 -2.89 -2.12
CA ALA A 79 0.61 -3.62 -2.81
C ALA A 79 0.66 -5.13 -2.50
N TYR A 80 1.86 -5.72 -2.53
CA TYR A 80 2.08 -7.13 -2.19
C TYR A 80 1.77 -7.44 -0.72
N ASP A 81 2.17 -6.58 0.20
CA ASP A 81 1.86 -6.79 1.62
C ASP A 81 0.35 -6.72 1.90
N ALA A 82 -0.39 -5.79 1.27
CA ALA A 82 -1.85 -5.73 1.38
C ALA A 82 -2.54 -6.98 0.78
N TYR A 83 -2.02 -7.51 -0.33
CA TYR A 83 -2.47 -8.78 -0.90
C TYR A 83 -2.33 -9.92 0.11
N CYS A 84 -1.13 -10.07 0.69
CA CYS A 84 -0.84 -11.12 1.65
C CYS A 84 -1.71 -11.00 2.91
N ASP A 85 -2.01 -9.79 3.37
CA ASP A 85 -2.89 -9.53 4.52
C ASP A 85 -4.28 -10.13 4.30
N VAL A 86 -4.91 -9.81 3.16
CA VAL A 86 -6.24 -10.33 2.83
C VAL A 86 -6.21 -11.84 2.61
N LYS A 87 -5.18 -12.37 1.94
CA LYS A 87 -5.04 -13.81 1.73
C LYS A 87 -4.98 -14.54 3.08
N ARG A 88 -4.13 -14.10 4.00
CA ARG A 88 -4.01 -14.67 5.36
C ARG A 88 -5.30 -14.55 6.16
N SER A 89 -6.00 -13.43 6.04
CA SER A 89 -7.29 -13.23 6.70
C SER A 89 -8.38 -14.18 6.15
N ASN A 90 -8.39 -14.46 4.86
CA ASN A 90 -9.31 -15.43 4.27
C ASN A 90 -9.00 -16.86 4.69
N ASP A 91 -7.72 -17.24 4.70
CA ASP A 91 -7.26 -18.59 5.06
C ASP A 91 -7.58 -18.92 6.53
N SER A 92 -7.32 -17.97 7.43
CA SER A 92 -7.66 -18.11 8.86
C SER A 92 -9.17 -18.19 9.11
N HIS A 93 -9.98 -17.52 8.30
CA HIS A 93 -11.43 -17.64 8.39
C HIS A 93 -11.93 -19.02 7.98
N ASP A 94 -11.29 -19.64 6.97
CA ASP A 94 -11.68 -20.96 6.48
C ASP A 94 -11.38 -22.07 7.50
N GLN A 95 -10.22 -21.99 8.16
CA GLN A 95 -9.85 -22.94 9.21
C GLN A 95 -10.77 -22.87 10.43
N ASN A 96 -11.33 -21.70 10.74
CA ASN A 96 -12.22 -21.50 11.88
C ASN A 96 -13.71 -21.75 11.54
N ARG A 97 -14.01 -22.28 10.35
CA ARG A 97 -15.38 -22.56 9.92
C ARG A 97 -15.85 -23.86 10.58
N PRO A 98 -17.00 -23.89 11.27
CA PRO A 98 -17.51 -25.13 11.86
C PRO A 98 -17.68 -26.18 10.77
N ILE A 99 -17.12 -27.37 11.01
CA ILE A 99 -17.26 -28.52 10.12
C ILE A 99 -18.76 -28.82 10.04
N LYS A 100 -19.39 -28.59 8.88
CA LYS A 100 -20.78 -29.02 8.68
C LYS A 100 -20.80 -30.54 8.89
N PRO A 101 -21.69 -31.07 9.76
CA PRO A 101 -21.85 -32.51 9.84
C PRO A 101 -22.13 -33.03 8.44
N LYS A 102 -21.39 -34.06 8.04
CA LYS A 102 -21.62 -34.75 6.79
C LYS A 102 -23.07 -35.23 6.87
N SER A 103 -23.92 -34.70 6.00
CA SER A 103 -25.28 -35.18 5.83
C SER A 103 -25.14 -36.55 5.20
N ASP A 104 -24.98 -37.58 6.03
CA ASP A 104 -25.04 -38.96 5.60
C ASP A 104 -26.46 -39.20 5.11
N ALA A 105 -26.62 -39.20 3.79
CA ALA A 105 -27.81 -39.56 3.06
C ALA A 105 -27.56 -40.89 2.35
#